data_AF-A0A1H3JZN4-F1
#
_entry.id   AF-A0A1H3JZN4-F1
#
_cell.length_a   1.000
_cell.length_b   1.000
_cell.length_c   1.000
_cell.angle_alpha   90.00
_cell.angle_beta   90.00
_cell.angle_gamma   90.00
#
_symmetry.space_group_name_H-M   'P 1'
#
loop_
_entity.id
_entity.type
_entity.pdbx_description
1 polymer ?
#
loop_
_entity_poly.entity_id
_entity_poly.type
_entity_poly.pdbx_seq_one_letter_code
_entity_poly.pdbx_strand_id
1 'polypeptide(L)'
;MRILENYSSSDPRFLLVTKFFLYYLFPENSVVLKASVDEKVCVFCTRWKSNRINELKNILEQDLGTDDERHEVEFLISRLVDDDKNDISITVPSSILVIEKDRQGKKLCEFDGMIIYLNRKNNQVIFLEAKNTTNSPFFAKKCLGDKLKKLNIPFTEDSVEIRNYDAMLKISI
;
A
#
# COMPACT_ATOMS: atom_id res chain seq x y z
N MET A 1 27.31 -7.96 -0.83
CA MET A 1 26.07 -7.16 -0.65
C MET A 1 26.50 -5.74 -0.30
N ARG A 2 26.14 -4.74 -1.11
CA ARG A 2 26.47 -3.32 -0.83
C ARG A 2 25.50 -2.84 0.25
N ILE A 3 26.00 -2.30 1.35
CA ILE A 3 25.17 -1.73 2.42
C ILE A 3 25.06 -0.23 2.14
N LEU A 4 23.83 0.29 2.15
CA LEU A 4 23.62 1.73 2.20
C LEU A 4 23.92 2.18 3.63
N GLU A 5 25.01 2.90 3.83
CA GLU A 5 25.31 3.54 5.11
C GLU A 5 24.46 4.82 5.25
N ASN A 6 23.85 5.02 6.42
CA ASN A 6 23.11 6.23 6.81
C ASN A 6 22.03 6.70 5.81
N TYR A 7 20.96 5.92 5.66
CA TYR A 7 19.76 6.34 4.92
C TYR A 7 18.57 6.58 5.87
N SER A 8 17.73 7.56 5.53
CA SER A 8 16.42 7.76 6.19
C SER A 8 15.46 6.65 5.78
N SER A 9 14.53 6.27 6.66
CA SER A 9 13.44 5.35 6.31
C SER A 9 12.65 5.82 5.07
N SER A 10 12.52 7.14 4.89
CA SER A 10 11.83 7.80 3.77
C SER A 10 12.76 8.27 2.63
N ASP A 11 13.94 7.66 2.47
CA ASP A 11 14.90 8.05 1.42
C ASP A 11 14.24 8.08 0.01
N PRO A 12 14.45 9.15 -0.80
CA PRO A 12 13.84 9.28 -2.12
C PRO A 12 14.10 8.12 -3.09
N ARG A 13 15.18 7.35 -2.87
CA ARG A 13 15.45 6.13 -3.65
C ARG A 13 14.36 5.07 -3.46
N PHE A 14 13.74 4.99 -2.28
CA PHE A 14 12.61 4.08 -2.05
C PHE A 14 11.38 4.52 -2.82
N LEU A 15 11.11 5.82 -2.90
CA LEU A 15 10.05 6.35 -3.75
C LEU A 15 10.26 5.98 -5.22
N LEU A 16 11.48 6.16 -5.74
CA LEU A 16 11.83 5.83 -7.12
C LEU A 16 11.70 4.32 -7.40
N VAL A 17 12.27 3.48 -6.55
CA VAL A 17 12.19 2.00 -6.71
C VAL A 17 10.75 1.53 -6.61
N THR A 18 9.95 2.09 -5.71
CA THR A 18 8.53 1.76 -5.58
C THR A 18 7.77 2.12 -6.85
N LYS A 19 7.97 3.33 -7.40
CA LYS A 19 7.34 3.72 -8.68
C LYS A 19 7.75 2.80 -9.83
N PHE A 20 9.03 2.47 -9.93
CA PHE A 20 9.53 1.56 -10.96
C PHE A 20 8.92 0.17 -10.81
N PHE A 21 8.89 -0.37 -9.60
CA PHE A 21 8.27 -1.66 -9.31
C PHE A 21 6.77 -1.66 -9.67
N LEU A 22 6.03 -0.63 -9.23
CA LEU A 22 4.59 -0.53 -9.48
C LEU A 22 4.26 -0.35 -10.97
N TYR A 23 5.12 0.33 -11.74
CA TYR A 23 4.97 0.44 -13.19
C TYR A 23 4.92 -0.94 -13.86
N TYR A 24 5.81 -1.87 -13.48
CA TYR A 24 5.78 -3.23 -14.02
C TYR A 24 4.68 -4.10 -13.39
N LEU A 25 4.35 -3.88 -12.13
CA LEU A 25 3.23 -4.58 -11.49
C LEU A 25 1.88 -4.22 -12.14
N PHE A 26 1.76 -3.01 -12.70
CA PHE A 26 0.53 -2.47 -13.27
C PHE A 26 0.59 -2.36 -14.80
N PRO A 27 0.83 -3.47 -15.53
CA PRO A 27 1.06 -3.52 -16.98
C PRO A 27 1.57 -2.25 -17.69
N GLU A 28 2.61 -1.59 -17.15
CA GLU A 28 3.24 -0.36 -17.67
C GLU A 28 2.33 0.88 -17.63
N ASN A 29 1.31 0.86 -16.78
CA ASN A 29 0.52 2.04 -16.45
C ASN A 29 1.32 2.97 -15.56
N SER A 30 1.12 4.28 -15.76
CA SER A 30 1.81 5.28 -14.96
C SER A 30 1.28 5.31 -13.54
N VAL A 31 2.16 5.57 -12.57
CA VAL A 31 1.82 5.56 -11.14
C VAL A 31 2.19 6.87 -10.50
N VAL A 32 1.23 7.45 -9.79
CA VAL A 32 1.42 8.64 -8.94
C VAL A 32 1.13 8.23 -7.50
N LEU A 33 2.13 8.38 -6.64
CA LEU A 33 1.93 8.26 -5.20
C LEU A 33 1.56 9.64 -4.67
N LYS A 34 0.36 9.77 -4.14
CA LYS A 34 -0.14 11.00 -3.54
C LYS A 34 -0.09 10.83 -2.03
N ALA A 35 0.67 11.69 -1.37
CA ALA A 35 0.61 11.78 0.07
C ALA A 35 -0.84 11.94 0.54
N SER A 36 -1.19 11.20 1.59
CA SER A 36 -2.49 11.27 2.26
C SER A 36 -2.34 12.11 3.53
N VAL A 37 -1.85 11.49 4.62
CA VAL A 37 -1.71 12.15 5.93
C VAL A 37 -0.46 13.03 6.04
N ASP A 38 0.69 12.55 5.54
CA ASP A 38 1.97 13.29 5.59
C ASP A 38 2.49 13.60 4.18
N GLU A 39 2.50 14.89 3.82
CA GLU A 39 2.95 15.39 2.51
C GLU A 39 4.40 15.02 2.17
N LYS A 40 5.23 14.73 3.18
CA LYS A 40 6.65 14.41 3.01
C LYS A 40 6.90 12.92 2.91
N VAL A 41 5.95 12.07 3.31
CA VAL A 41 6.15 10.62 3.42
C VAL A 41 5.13 9.86 2.58
N CYS A 42 5.48 9.59 1.32
CA CYS A 42 4.69 8.69 0.46
C CYS A 42 5.07 7.22 0.61
N VAL A 43 6.33 6.96 0.98
CA VAL A 43 6.92 5.61 1.07
C VAL A 43 7.98 5.64 2.15
N PHE A 44 8.09 4.55 2.91
CA PHE A 44 9.27 4.29 3.72
C PHE A 44 9.68 2.82 3.65
N CYS A 45 10.97 2.56 3.86
CA CYS A 45 11.55 1.23 3.93
C CYS A 45 12.22 1.05 5.29
N THR A 46 11.81 0.02 6.03
CA THR A 46 12.47 -0.33 7.29
C THR A 46 12.59 -1.84 7.44
N ARG A 47 13.59 -2.23 8.25
CA ARG A 47 13.87 -3.64 8.54
C ARG A 47 12.95 -4.22 9.60
N TRP A 48 12.74 -3.50 10.69
CA TRP A 48 12.01 -4.01 11.85
C TRP A 48 10.54 -3.62 11.78
N LYS A 49 9.64 -4.58 12.04
CA LYS A 49 8.20 -4.35 12.12
C LYS A 49 7.84 -3.24 13.11
N SER A 50 8.50 -3.23 14.27
CA SER A 50 8.36 -2.17 15.28
C SER A 50 8.65 -0.79 14.71
N ASN A 51 9.71 -0.65 13.90
CA ASN A 51 10.06 0.62 13.28
C ASN A 51 8.99 1.04 12.29
N ARG A 52 8.44 0.13 11.46
CA ARG A 52 7.32 0.45 10.56
C ARG A 52 6.10 0.97 11.31
N ILE A 53 5.72 0.27 12.38
CA ILE A 53 4.57 0.66 13.20
C ILE A 53 4.80 2.03 13.82
N ASN A 54 6.03 2.30 14.30
CA ASN A 54 6.36 3.60 14.86
C ASN A 54 6.33 4.72 13.81
N GLU A 55 6.81 4.50 12.58
CA GLU A 55 6.70 5.48 11.49
C GLU A 55 5.23 5.81 11.19
N LEU A 56 4.36 4.80 11.10
CA LEU A 56 2.92 5.03 10.88
C LEU A 56 2.25 5.74 12.05
N LYS A 57 2.63 5.41 13.29
CA LYS A 57 2.14 6.13 14.48
C LYS A 57 2.59 7.59 14.48
N ASN A 58 3.84 7.86 14.14
CA ASN A 58 4.35 9.23 14.00
C ASN A 58 3.58 10.02 12.94
N ILE A 59 3.15 9.38 11.85
CA ILE A 59 2.28 9.99 10.83
C ILE A 59 0.92 10.37 11.46
N LEU A 60 0.30 9.47 12.23
CA LEU A 60 -0.99 9.73 12.88
C LEU A 60 -0.92 10.78 14.01
N GLU A 61 0.20 10.86 14.72
CA GLU A 61 0.42 11.80 15.83
C GLU A 61 0.54 13.27 15.37
N GLN A 62 0.76 13.51 14.07
CA GLN A 62 0.78 14.87 13.51
C GLN A 62 -0.62 15.50 13.45
N ASP A 63 -1.69 14.72 13.64
CA ASP A 63 -3.09 15.15 13.57
C ASP A 63 -3.42 15.89 12.25
N LEU A 64 -2.83 15.38 11.16
CA LEU A 64 -3.06 15.83 9.78
C LEU A 64 -3.96 14.84 9.03
N GLY A 65 -4.39 15.24 7.84
CA GLY A 65 -5.27 14.43 6.98
C GLY A 65 -6.72 14.39 7.46
N THR A 66 -7.58 13.83 6.62
CA THR A 66 -8.99 13.57 6.90
C THR A 66 -9.17 12.29 7.72
N ASP A 67 -10.35 12.09 8.30
CA ASP A 67 -10.69 10.85 9.01
C ASP A 67 -10.52 9.60 8.12
N ASP A 68 -10.83 9.73 6.83
CA ASP A 68 -10.64 8.66 5.85
C ASP A 68 -9.16 8.34 5.65
N GLU A 69 -8.32 9.35 5.41
CA GLU A 69 -6.87 9.17 5.23
C GLU A 69 -6.18 8.60 6.48
N ARG A 70 -6.64 8.99 7.67
CA ARG A 70 -6.14 8.43 8.94
C ARG A 70 -6.58 6.98 9.11
N HIS A 71 -7.82 6.63 8.76
CA HIS A 71 -8.34 5.26 8.76
C HIS A 71 -7.53 4.34 7.82
N GLU A 72 -7.08 4.84 6.67
CA GLU A 72 -6.18 4.10 5.77
C GLU A 72 -4.85 3.73 6.44
N VAL A 73 -4.26 4.67 7.18
CA VAL A 73 -3.01 4.45 7.93
C VAL A 73 -3.22 3.50 9.12
N GLU A 74 -4.34 3.61 9.82
CA GLU A 74 -4.72 2.68 10.89
C GLU A 74 -4.87 1.24 10.36
N PHE A 75 -5.48 1.08 9.18
CA PHE A 75 -5.62 -0.22 8.55
C PHE A 75 -4.25 -0.84 8.21
N LEU A 76 -3.31 -0.04 7.71
CA LEU A 76 -1.91 -0.47 7.51
C LEU A 76 -1.24 -0.94 8.82
N ILE A 77 -1.42 -0.20 9.92
CA ILE A 77 -0.91 -0.59 11.24
C ILE A 77 -1.50 -1.94 11.66
N SER A 78 -2.82 -2.11 11.54
CA SER A 78 -3.50 -3.35 11.91
C SER A 78 -2.92 -4.56 11.17
N ARG A 79 -2.65 -4.40 9.86
CA ARG A 79 -2.05 -5.46 9.04
C ARG A 79 -0.63 -5.80 9.48
N LEU A 80 0.15 -4.81 9.89
CA LEU A 80 1.49 -5.05 10.42
C LEU A 80 1.43 -5.77 11.77
N VAL A 81 0.56 -5.36 12.69
CA VAL A 81 0.40 -6.00 14.00
C VAL A 81 0.13 -7.51 13.86
N ASP A 82 -0.76 -7.87 12.93
CA ASP A 82 -1.15 -9.25 12.62
C ASP A 82 -0.09 -10.07 11.86
N ASP A 83 0.98 -9.45 11.37
CA ASP A 83 2.07 -10.15 10.69
C ASP A 83 3.10 -10.67 11.69
N ASP A 84 3.34 -11.98 11.71
CA ASP A 84 4.26 -12.64 12.63
C ASP A 84 5.74 -12.48 12.23
N LYS A 85 6.03 -11.97 11.03
CA LYS A 85 7.39 -11.85 10.52
C LYS A 85 7.94 -10.43 10.59
N ASN A 86 9.23 -10.35 10.92
CA ASN A 86 10.00 -9.10 11.01
C ASN A 86 10.85 -8.86 9.74
N ASP A 87 10.23 -8.99 8.57
CA ASP A 87 10.92 -8.85 7.28
C ASP A 87 11.22 -7.39 6.95
N ILE A 88 12.19 -7.12 6.08
CA ILE A 88 12.34 -5.81 5.43
C ILE A 88 11.16 -5.61 4.48
N SER A 89 10.52 -4.44 4.55
CA SER A 89 9.47 -4.07 3.60
C SER A 89 9.54 -2.60 3.22
N ILE A 90 9.04 -2.33 2.03
CA ILE A 90 8.60 -1.01 1.61
C ILE A 90 7.12 -0.91 2.02
N THR A 91 6.78 0.12 2.76
CA THR A 91 5.40 0.46 3.11
C THR A 91 5.02 1.73 2.38
N VAL A 92 3.84 1.72 1.75
CA VAL A 92 3.26 2.82 0.99
C VAL A 92 2.04 3.31 1.76
N PRO A 93 2.20 4.25 2.72
CA PRO A 93 1.10 4.84 3.48
C PRO A 93 0.41 5.97 2.72
N SER A 94 0.34 5.85 1.39
CA SER A 94 -0.10 6.91 0.51
C SER A 94 -1.00 6.35 -0.56
N SER A 95 -1.84 7.22 -1.10
CA SER A 95 -2.73 6.86 -2.19
C SER A 95 -1.92 6.53 -3.45
N ILE A 96 -2.22 5.39 -4.06
CA ILE A 96 -1.54 4.84 -5.23
C ILE A 96 -2.44 5.01 -6.45
N LEU A 97 -2.34 6.18 -7.11
CA LEU A 97 -3.10 6.47 -8.31
C LEU A 97 -2.47 5.78 -9.53
N VAL A 98 -3.24 4.92 -10.20
CA VAL A 98 -2.85 4.29 -11.46
C VAL A 98 -3.52 4.98 -12.64
N ILE A 99 -2.69 5.39 -13.60
CA ILE A 99 -3.07 6.19 -14.76
C ILE A 99 -2.88 5.35 -16.03
N GLU A 100 -3.93 5.25 -16.84
CA GLU A 100 -3.95 4.45 -18.06
C GLU A 100 -2.92 4.95 -19.08
N LYS A 101 -2.06 4.04 -19.56
CA LYS A 101 -1.02 4.38 -20.54
C LYS A 101 -1.57 4.76 -21.92
N ASP A 102 -2.68 4.14 -22.32
CA ASP A 102 -3.21 4.21 -23.69
C ASP A 102 -4.31 5.27 -23.90
N ARG A 103 -4.85 5.88 -22.84
CA ARG A 103 -5.96 6.86 -22.94
C ARG A 103 -5.69 8.16 -22.19
N GLN A 104 -4.99 9.09 -22.83
CA GLN A 104 -4.88 10.50 -22.43
C GLN A 104 -4.56 10.75 -20.94
N GLY A 105 -3.94 9.81 -20.24
CA GLY A 105 -3.65 9.93 -18.81
C GLY A 105 -4.87 9.91 -17.88
N LYS A 106 -5.95 9.19 -18.23
CA LYS A 106 -7.11 9.06 -17.32
C LYS A 106 -6.82 8.14 -16.12
N LYS A 107 -7.43 8.46 -14.97
CA LYS A 107 -7.41 7.61 -13.77
C LYS A 107 -8.08 6.27 -14.07
N LEU A 108 -7.34 5.17 -13.87
CA LEU A 108 -7.86 3.80 -14.00
C LEU A 108 -8.44 3.32 -12.66
N CYS A 109 -7.62 3.44 -11.61
CA CYS A 109 -7.96 3.14 -10.23
C CYS A 109 -7.00 3.85 -9.27
N GLU A 110 -7.27 3.75 -7.97
CA GLU A 110 -6.45 4.29 -6.89
C GLU A 110 -6.51 3.30 -5.73
N PHE A 111 -5.39 2.93 -5.12
CA PHE A 111 -5.38 2.09 -3.91
C PHE A 111 -5.06 2.93 -2.68
N ASP A 112 -5.54 2.48 -1.54
CA ASP A 112 -5.48 3.24 -0.29
C ASP A 112 -4.17 2.97 0.47
N GLY A 113 -3.50 1.84 0.19
CA GLY A 113 -2.16 1.56 0.69
C GLY A 113 -1.57 0.26 0.16
N MET A 114 -0.27 0.06 0.40
CA MET A 114 0.42 -1.17 0.02
C MET A 114 1.58 -1.52 0.97
N ILE A 115 1.85 -2.81 1.14
CA ILE A 115 3.07 -3.32 1.77
C ILE A 115 3.78 -4.26 0.80
N ILE A 116 5.08 -4.05 0.56
CA ILE A 116 5.92 -4.86 -0.32
C ILE A 116 7.06 -5.46 0.48
N TYR A 117 7.00 -6.78 0.70
CA TYR A 117 8.03 -7.56 1.36
C TYR A 117 9.07 -8.04 0.36
N LEU A 118 10.31 -7.57 0.54
CA LEU A 118 11.36 -7.71 -0.48
C LEU A 118 11.93 -9.14 -0.60
N ASN A 119 11.89 -9.91 0.50
CA ASN A 119 12.59 -11.20 0.60
C ASN A 119 11.66 -12.40 0.86
N ARG A 120 10.34 -12.19 0.78
CA ARG A 120 9.38 -13.30 0.96
C ARG A 120 9.31 -14.15 -0.29
N LYS A 121 9.17 -15.46 -0.12
CA LYS A 121 8.89 -16.40 -1.23
C LYS A 121 7.44 -16.33 -1.72
N ASN A 122 6.52 -15.98 -0.83
CA ASN A 122 5.08 -15.88 -1.09
C ASN A 122 4.53 -14.66 -0.35
N ASN A 123 3.42 -14.09 -0.85
CA ASN A 123 2.73 -12.95 -0.26
C ASN A 123 3.63 -11.70 -0.17
N GLN A 124 4.41 -11.46 -1.22
CA GLN A 124 5.33 -10.33 -1.37
C GLN A 124 4.57 -9.01 -1.34
N VAL A 125 3.43 -8.92 -2.01
CA VAL A 125 2.66 -7.67 -2.13
C VAL A 125 1.35 -7.81 -1.40
N ILE A 126 1.02 -6.83 -0.55
CA ILE A 126 -0.29 -6.70 0.09
C ILE A 126 -0.95 -5.42 -0.42
N PHE A 127 -2.08 -5.56 -1.11
CA PHE A 127 -2.98 -4.47 -1.44
C PHE A 127 -3.93 -4.20 -0.29
N LEU A 128 -4.18 -2.93 0.01
CA LEU A 128 -5.12 -2.52 1.04
C LEU A 128 -6.20 -1.60 0.44
N GLU A 129 -7.43 -1.85 0.85
CA GLU A 129 -8.61 -1.06 0.56
C GLU A 129 -9.33 -0.75 1.88
N ALA A 130 -9.28 0.50 2.30
CA ALA A 130 -9.94 0.94 3.53
C ALA A 130 -11.30 1.57 3.20
N LYS A 131 -12.29 1.34 4.06
CA LYS A 131 -13.60 2.00 3.98
C LYS A 131 -14.06 2.40 5.37
N ASN A 132 -13.97 3.69 5.64
CA ASN A 132 -14.53 4.32 6.83
C ASN A 132 -16.06 4.42 6.69
N THR A 133 -16.75 3.29 6.80
CA THR A 133 -18.20 3.21 6.61
C THR A 133 -18.81 2.11 7.46
N THR A 134 -20.09 2.26 7.78
CA THR A 134 -20.90 1.23 8.45
C THR A 134 -21.77 0.43 7.47
N ASN A 135 -21.72 0.75 6.17
CA ASN A 135 -22.65 0.23 5.16
C ASN A 135 -22.59 -1.29 4.99
N SER A 136 -21.50 -1.82 4.43
CA SER A 136 -21.35 -3.25 4.19
C SER A 136 -19.88 -3.65 4.10
N PRO A 137 -19.46 -4.72 4.78
CA PRO A 137 -18.08 -5.18 4.77
C PRO A 137 -17.64 -5.73 3.40
N PHE A 138 -18.60 -6.08 2.53
CA PHE A 138 -18.32 -6.56 1.17
C PHE A 138 -18.00 -5.43 0.18
N PHE A 139 -18.26 -4.17 0.55
CA PHE A 139 -18.02 -3.05 -0.35
C PHE A 139 -16.52 -2.88 -0.65
N ALA A 140 -15.66 -2.90 0.37
CA ALA A 140 -14.20 -2.85 0.17
C ALA A 140 -13.70 -4.03 -0.66
N LYS A 141 -14.19 -5.26 -0.39
CA LYS A 141 -13.84 -6.45 -1.19
C LYS A 141 -14.19 -6.27 -2.67
N LYS A 142 -15.38 -5.76 -2.96
CA LYS A 142 -15.81 -5.48 -4.33
C LYS A 142 -14.93 -4.39 -4.98
N CYS A 143 -14.69 -3.28 -4.28
CA CYS A 143 -13.82 -2.21 -4.75
C CYS A 143 -12.42 -2.74 -5.09
N LEU A 144 -11.80 -3.48 -4.18
CA LEU A 144 -10.47 -4.06 -4.40
C LEU A 144 -10.48 -5.03 -5.58
N GLY A 145 -11.47 -5.93 -5.66
CA GLY A 145 -11.61 -6.86 -6.77
C GLY A 145 -11.78 -6.17 -8.13
N ASP A 146 -12.57 -5.10 -8.21
CA ASP A 146 -12.76 -4.33 -9.43
C ASP A 146 -11.46 -3.62 -9.87
N LYS A 147 -10.65 -3.11 -8.92
CA LYS A 147 -9.34 -2.50 -9.20
C LYS A 147 -8.36 -3.54 -9.77
N LEU A 148 -8.30 -4.72 -9.16
CA LEU A 148 -7.44 -5.83 -9.62
C LEU A 148 -7.83 -6.32 -11.01
N LYS A 149 -9.13 -6.48 -11.29
CA LYS A 149 -9.66 -6.83 -12.61
C LYS A 149 -9.24 -5.81 -13.67
N LYS A 150 -9.34 -4.50 -13.39
CA LYS A 150 -8.90 -3.43 -14.30
C LYS A 150 -7.40 -3.47 -14.63
N LEU A 151 -6.59 -3.96 -13.70
CA LEU A 151 -5.14 -4.05 -13.83
C LEU A 151 -4.67 -5.41 -14.36
N ASN A 152 -5.59 -6.33 -14.69
CA ASN A 152 -5.27 -7.71 -15.07
C ASN A 152 -4.40 -8.44 -14.04
N ILE A 153 -4.55 -8.11 -12.74
CA ILE A 153 -3.85 -8.82 -11.67
C ILE A 153 -4.63 -10.09 -11.34
N PRO A 154 -4.04 -11.29 -11.49
CA PRO A 154 -4.74 -12.54 -11.17
C PRO A 154 -5.04 -12.66 -9.68
N PHE A 155 -6.29 -12.97 -9.35
CA PHE A 155 -6.71 -13.29 -7.97
C PHE A 155 -7.97 -14.15 -7.99
N THR A 156 -8.25 -14.81 -6.86
CA THR A 156 -9.55 -15.47 -6.62
C THR A 156 -10.35 -14.62 -5.64
N GLU A 157 -11.67 -14.53 -5.80
CA GLU A 157 -12.47 -13.70 -4.89
C GLU A 157 -12.37 -14.18 -3.43
N ASP A 158 -12.17 -15.48 -3.20
CA ASP A 158 -11.97 -16.06 -1.86
C ASP A 158 -10.61 -15.70 -1.23
N SER A 159 -9.63 -15.27 -2.02
CA SER A 159 -8.33 -14.81 -1.51
C SER A 159 -8.36 -13.38 -0.95
N VAL A 160 -9.44 -12.63 -1.19
CA VAL A 160 -9.62 -11.29 -0.61
C VAL A 160 -10.14 -11.43 0.82
N GLU A 161 -9.29 -11.05 1.77
CA GLU A 161 -9.62 -11.04 3.20
C GLU A 161 -10.39 -9.76 3.55
N ILE A 162 -11.50 -9.91 4.26
CA ILE A 162 -12.27 -8.79 4.83
C ILE A 162 -11.91 -8.66 6.31
N ARG A 163 -11.65 -7.43 6.76
CA ARG A 163 -11.42 -7.10 8.16
C ARG A 163 -12.31 -5.91 8.50
N ASN A 164 -13.34 -6.14 9.33
CA ASN A 164 -14.40 -5.16 9.55
C ASN A 164 -15.00 -4.70 8.22
N TYR A 165 -14.79 -3.43 7.83
CA TYR A 165 -15.27 -2.86 6.58
C TYR A 165 -14.17 -2.67 5.53
N ASP A 166 -12.95 -3.09 5.86
CA ASP A 166 -11.77 -2.98 5.00
C ASP A 166 -11.48 -4.31 4.30
N ALA A 167 -10.72 -4.25 3.21
CA ALA A 167 -10.32 -5.42 2.45
C ALA A 167 -8.83 -5.40 2.10
N MET A 168 -8.24 -6.58 2.04
CA MET A 168 -6.87 -6.75 1.62
C MET A 168 -6.69 -7.99 0.75
N LEU A 169 -5.67 -7.95 -0.09
CA LEU A 169 -5.24 -9.10 -0.89
C LEU A 169 -3.74 -9.25 -0.79
N LYS A 170 -3.28 -10.48 -0.52
CA LYS A 170 -1.88 -10.86 -0.62
C LYS A 170 -1.64 -11.54 -1.96
N ILE A 171 -0.62 -11.11 -2.71
CA ILE A 171 -0.19 -11.80 -3.93
C ILE A 171 1.30 -12.17 -3.86
N SER A 172 1.66 -13.19 -4.64
CA SER A 172 3.04 -13.61 -4.85
C SER A 172 3.47 -13.23 -6.27
N ILE A 173 4.70 -12.76 -6.41
CA ILE A 173 5.29 -12.29 -7.68
C ILE A 173 6.71 -12.83 -7.85
#